data_AF-A0A4R5TT06-F1
#
_entry.id   AF-A0A4R5TT06-F1
#
_cell.length_a   1.000
_cell.length_b   1.000
_cell.length_c   1.000
_cell.angle_alpha   90.00
_cell.angle_beta   90.00
_cell.angle_gamma   90.00
#
_symmetry.space_group_name_H-M   'P 1'
#
loop_
_entity.id
_entity.type
_entity.pdbx_description
1 polymer ?
#
loop_
_entity_poly.entity_id
_entity_poly.type
_entity_poly.pdbx_seq_one_letter_code
_entity_poly.pdbx_strand_id
1 'polypeptide(L)'
;MKTCNHRFACSLLLAAGLAVAHQPHAHAAAYATGGSGQYRNEILWLTWGGGTNGVSGVTLVNGASTSATIAVTGTQDLVLECSLSGISGAIESYRPGTWTGDALDDMYNIGGTGAANQLIAGIMGRSGTHSFTVECQATLGGQPYRIPGLVMADAESMNTTTEYLQGTAAGQWNVVEVYAGNGNRYDARKFNVAGGLQSIRFGNPGGEQSGTTSPAGVTFLTFDEAAYGPGESISMQFEILGGGNTAIAIGLLAPAADFGDAPASYGDAEHLLRGLVAEPDGLVPDAPAVNINAPGFQLGQLAPPNSGFLGSTGPDGEPGSQYSVDADGDDNSGSAGPAEEDAWPSGETLAITATAQQINRSVACVGTGMVAGWIDFDRSGTFDPGERAQAACSGGAAALSWTVPADVSPGRSYVRLRYASNPAEVQSPTGEAADGEVEDHAIEIQLAVDLSLDKAVTPTTATIGQVVDYTVTVGNAGPFAADGAVVTDPPVVGLDCAPVSAVACSGSGGAQCPATATIGDLQGTGLVIPALPVGGELVLQYQCTVVEPGP
;
A
#
# COMPACT_ATOMS: atom_id res chain seq x y z
N MET A 1 -6.07 70.89 -39.91
CA MET A 1 -7.47 71.16 -39.52
C MET A 1 -8.37 70.14 -40.21
N LYS A 2 -9.27 69.52 -39.41
CA LYS A 2 -10.40 68.62 -39.78
C LYS A 2 -10.02 67.25 -40.36
N THR A 3 -9.79 66.22 -39.52
CA THR A 3 -10.74 65.22 -38.96
C THR A 3 -11.38 64.28 -40.00
N CYS A 4 -11.06 62.98 -39.93
CA CYS A 4 -12.05 61.92 -39.91
C CYS A 4 -11.48 60.62 -39.27
N ASN A 5 -12.12 60.18 -38.19
CA ASN A 5 -11.94 58.90 -37.50
C ASN A 5 -12.47 57.74 -38.37
N HIS A 6 -11.77 56.61 -38.41
CA HIS A 6 -12.38 55.28 -38.61
C HIS A 6 -11.71 54.28 -37.66
N ARG A 7 -12.44 53.87 -36.63
CA ARG A 7 -12.11 52.71 -35.79
C ARG A 7 -12.66 51.46 -36.48
N PHE A 8 -11.81 50.49 -36.73
CA PHE A 8 -12.19 49.13 -37.10
C PHE A 8 -12.90 48.47 -35.91
N ALA A 9 -14.16 48.06 -36.11
CA ALA A 9 -14.87 47.19 -35.19
C ALA A 9 -14.56 45.73 -35.58
N CYS A 10 -13.82 45.04 -34.72
CA CYS A 10 -13.66 43.59 -34.79
C CYS A 10 -14.77 42.97 -33.94
N SER A 11 -15.69 42.26 -34.57
CA SER A 11 -16.80 41.58 -33.90
C SER A 11 -16.28 40.44 -33.03
N LEU A 12 -16.38 40.61 -31.70
CA LEU A 12 -16.19 39.53 -30.73
C LEU A 12 -17.47 38.70 -30.70
N LEU A 13 -17.45 37.48 -31.26
CA LEU A 13 -18.47 36.48 -30.94
C LEU A 13 -18.19 35.98 -29.52
N LEU A 14 -19.00 36.42 -28.56
CA LEU A 14 -19.07 35.81 -27.24
C LEU A 14 -19.80 34.47 -27.39
N ALA A 15 -19.05 33.37 -27.50
CA ALA A 15 -19.60 32.04 -27.24
C ALA A 15 -19.78 31.92 -25.73
N ALA A 16 -21.01 32.14 -25.26
CA ALA A 16 -21.39 31.83 -23.89
C ALA A 16 -21.38 30.30 -23.75
N GLY A 17 -20.23 29.74 -23.36
CA GLY A 17 -20.16 28.39 -22.84
C GLY A 17 -21.00 28.34 -21.57
N LEU A 18 -22.10 27.60 -21.62
CA LEU A 18 -22.86 27.23 -20.44
C LEU A 18 -21.93 26.31 -19.61
N ALA A 19 -21.17 26.90 -18.69
CA ALA A 19 -20.59 26.13 -17.60
C ALA A 19 -21.78 25.64 -16.77
N VAL A 20 -22.18 24.40 -16.99
CA VAL A 20 -23.06 23.69 -16.06
C VAL A 20 -22.24 23.56 -14.79
N ALA A 21 -22.53 24.43 -13.81
CA ALA A 21 -22.07 24.25 -12.46
C ALA A 21 -22.61 22.89 -11.98
N HIS A 22 -21.74 21.88 -11.94
CA HIS A 22 -22.03 20.62 -11.28
C HIS A 22 -22.28 20.94 -9.81
N GLN A 23 -23.54 20.89 -9.39
CA GLN A 23 -23.84 20.85 -7.97
C GLN A 23 -23.34 19.48 -7.47
N PRO A 24 -22.51 19.41 -6.42
CA PRO A 24 -22.09 18.14 -5.85
C PRO A 24 -23.27 17.59 -5.05
N HIS A 25 -24.24 17.02 -5.74
CA HIS A 25 -25.16 16.09 -5.11
C HIS A 25 -24.46 14.74 -5.17
N ALA A 26 -23.96 14.29 -4.02
CA ALA A 26 -23.45 12.95 -3.83
C ALA A 26 -24.55 11.94 -4.23
N HIS A 27 -24.49 11.49 -5.48
CA HIS A 27 -25.05 10.21 -5.92
C HIS A 27 -23.86 9.27 -5.83
N ALA A 28 -23.96 8.22 -5.03
CA ALA A 28 -22.76 7.59 -4.49
C ALA A 28 -22.70 6.10 -4.80
N ALA A 29 -21.87 5.68 -5.72
CA ALA A 29 -21.24 4.39 -5.51
C ALA A 29 -20.37 4.50 -4.23
N ALA A 30 -20.35 3.46 -3.40
CA ALA A 30 -19.70 3.51 -2.10
C ALA A 30 -19.00 2.19 -1.77
N TYR A 31 -17.87 2.29 -1.08
CA TYR A 31 -17.25 1.12 -0.46
C TYR A 31 -18.03 0.69 0.77
N ALA A 32 -18.18 -0.61 0.95
CA ALA A 32 -18.62 -1.16 2.22
C ALA A 32 -17.51 -0.96 3.26
N THR A 33 -17.83 -0.28 4.37
CA THR A 33 -16.89 -0.02 5.46
C THR A 33 -17.03 -1.04 6.61
N GLY A 34 -17.91 -2.03 6.46
CA GLY A 34 -18.18 -3.07 7.44
C GLY A 34 -18.75 -4.34 6.81
N GLY A 35 -18.95 -5.36 7.64
CA GLY A 35 -19.38 -6.71 7.23
C GLY A 35 -18.21 -7.70 7.18
N SER A 36 -18.48 -8.95 6.82
CA SER A 36 -17.49 -10.06 6.78
C SER A 36 -16.82 -10.27 5.42
N GLY A 37 -17.24 -9.54 4.39
CA GLY A 37 -16.78 -9.68 3.00
C GLY A 37 -15.27 -9.56 2.83
N GLN A 38 -14.65 -10.39 2.00
CA GLN A 38 -13.20 -10.33 1.77
C GLN A 38 -12.77 -9.00 1.13
N TYR A 39 -13.50 -8.54 0.11
CA TYR A 39 -13.12 -7.42 -0.75
C TYR A 39 -13.76 -6.09 -0.32
N ARG A 40 -13.92 -5.88 1.00
CA ARG A 40 -14.37 -4.59 1.54
C ARG A 40 -13.32 -3.54 1.19
N ASN A 41 -13.74 -2.33 0.85
CA ASN A 41 -12.89 -1.25 0.34
C ASN A 41 -12.24 -1.47 -1.04
N GLU A 42 -12.42 -2.63 -1.66
CA GLU A 42 -11.96 -2.88 -3.05
C GLU A 42 -13.12 -2.80 -4.06
N ILE A 43 -14.32 -3.25 -3.64
CA ILE A 43 -15.52 -3.18 -4.47
C ILE A 43 -16.23 -1.85 -4.27
N LEU A 44 -16.28 -1.06 -5.33
CA LEU A 44 -17.10 0.13 -5.39
C LEU A 44 -18.54 -0.25 -5.77
N TRP A 45 -19.41 -0.39 -4.77
CA TRP A 45 -20.80 -0.78 -4.98
C TRP A 45 -21.63 0.35 -5.56
N LEU A 46 -22.30 0.10 -6.68
CA LEU A 46 -23.24 1.05 -7.28
C LEU A 46 -24.48 1.18 -6.41
N THR A 47 -24.75 2.36 -5.84
CA THR A 47 -26.00 2.59 -5.09
C THR A 47 -27.06 3.31 -5.91
N TRP A 48 -28.32 3.11 -5.52
CA TRP A 48 -29.47 3.53 -6.32
C TRP A 48 -30.51 4.31 -5.50
N GLY A 49 -31.36 5.08 -6.20
CA GLY A 49 -32.40 5.92 -5.58
C GLY A 49 -31.94 7.33 -5.18
N GLY A 50 -30.68 7.67 -5.43
CA GLY A 50 -30.08 8.99 -5.14
C GLY A 50 -29.66 9.18 -3.67
N GLY A 51 -28.98 10.29 -3.37
CA GLY A 51 -28.43 10.55 -2.03
C GLY A 51 -27.10 9.85 -1.75
N THR A 52 -26.53 10.12 -0.57
CA THR A 52 -25.12 9.84 -0.22
C THR A 52 -24.71 8.38 -0.17
N ASN A 53 -25.64 7.42 -0.08
CA ASN A 53 -25.39 5.98 -0.22
C ASN A 53 -26.58 5.27 -0.89
N GLY A 54 -27.39 6.03 -1.63
CA GLY A 54 -28.68 5.60 -2.16
C GLY A 54 -29.85 5.76 -1.19
N VAL A 55 -31.06 5.53 -1.70
CA VAL A 55 -32.32 5.55 -0.94
C VAL A 55 -33.12 4.33 -1.36
N SER A 56 -33.48 3.48 -0.39
CA SER A 56 -34.23 2.23 -0.63
C SER A 56 -35.70 2.48 -0.97
N GLY A 57 -36.28 1.61 -1.80
CA GLY A 57 -37.70 1.64 -2.18
C GLY A 57 -38.03 2.69 -3.25
N VAL A 58 -37.02 3.19 -3.96
CA VAL A 58 -37.22 4.17 -5.05
C VAL A 58 -37.38 3.41 -6.35
N THR A 59 -38.49 3.64 -7.06
CA THR A 59 -38.69 3.10 -8.41
C THR A 59 -37.60 3.60 -9.35
N LEU A 60 -36.93 2.67 -10.02
CA LEU A 60 -35.87 2.97 -10.97
C LEU A 60 -36.44 2.96 -12.41
N VAL A 61 -36.03 3.95 -13.19
CA VAL A 61 -36.47 4.16 -14.59
C VAL A 61 -35.25 4.34 -15.49
N ASN A 62 -35.43 4.27 -16.81
CA ASN A 62 -34.33 4.52 -17.74
C ASN A 62 -33.74 5.92 -17.50
N GLY A 63 -32.42 6.00 -17.40
CA GLY A 63 -31.68 7.20 -17.02
C GLY A 63 -31.48 7.37 -15.52
N ALA A 64 -32.00 6.47 -14.66
CA ALA A 64 -31.58 6.43 -13.26
C ALA A 64 -30.07 6.20 -13.20
N SER A 65 -29.36 7.02 -12.42
CA SER A 65 -27.91 7.07 -12.44
C SER A 65 -27.29 6.96 -11.06
N THR A 66 -26.01 6.62 -11.06
CA THR A 66 -25.12 6.60 -9.90
C THR A 66 -23.75 7.13 -10.34
N SER A 67 -23.01 7.70 -9.40
CA SER A 67 -21.69 8.28 -9.68
C SER A 67 -20.76 8.09 -8.50
N ALA A 68 -19.47 8.31 -8.68
CA ALA A 68 -18.55 8.45 -7.56
C ALA A 68 -17.37 9.35 -7.94
N THR A 69 -16.81 10.01 -6.93
CA THR A 69 -15.51 10.66 -7.02
C THR A 69 -14.68 10.13 -5.88
N ILE A 70 -13.60 9.43 -6.20
CA ILE A 70 -12.76 8.71 -5.23
C ILE A 70 -11.34 9.16 -5.46
N ALA A 71 -10.68 9.65 -4.42
CA ALA A 71 -9.25 9.88 -4.47
C ALA A 71 -8.54 8.52 -4.55
N VAL A 72 -7.77 8.33 -5.60
CA VAL A 72 -6.96 7.12 -5.84
C VAL A 72 -5.52 7.39 -5.43
N THR A 73 -5.02 8.58 -5.76
CA THR A 73 -3.70 9.08 -5.37
C THR A 73 -3.84 10.49 -4.81
N GLY A 74 -2.76 11.08 -4.30
CA GLY A 74 -2.77 12.49 -3.86
C GLY A 74 -3.15 13.49 -4.97
N THR A 75 -3.13 13.07 -6.24
CA THR A 75 -3.39 13.94 -7.39
C THR A 75 -4.46 13.45 -8.37
N GLN A 76 -4.91 12.20 -8.25
CA GLN A 76 -5.87 11.61 -9.18
C GLN A 76 -7.13 11.13 -8.48
N ASP A 77 -8.25 11.70 -8.95
CA ASP A 77 -9.57 11.19 -8.63
C ASP A 77 -10.04 10.24 -9.74
N LEU A 78 -10.58 9.09 -9.36
CA LEU A 78 -11.51 8.33 -10.17
C LEU A 78 -12.85 9.06 -10.14
N VAL A 79 -13.34 9.47 -11.31
CA VAL A 79 -14.71 9.94 -11.50
C VAL A 79 -15.47 8.89 -12.29
N LEU A 80 -16.47 8.27 -11.66
CA LEU A 80 -17.32 7.25 -12.23
C LEU A 80 -18.72 7.81 -12.49
N GLU A 81 -19.30 7.48 -13.64
CA GLU A 81 -20.72 7.70 -13.94
C GLU A 81 -21.32 6.44 -14.54
N CYS A 82 -22.44 5.98 -13.97
CA CYS A 82 -23.22 4.87 -14.52
C CYS A 82 -24.71 5.23 -14.63
N SER A 83 -25.40 4.63 -15.59
CA SER A 83 -26.84 4.78 -15.76
C SER A 83 -27.54 3.50 -16.19
N LEU A 84 -28.84 3.42 -15.86
CA LEU A 84 -29.70 2.32 -16.30
C LEU A 84 -30.35 2.62 -17.65
N SER A 85 -30.34 1.64 -18.54
CA SER A 85 -31.05 1.67 -19.81
C SER A 85 -31.77 0.35 -20.06
N GLY A 86 -32.62 0.28 -21.09
CA GLY A 86 -33.25 -0.98 -21.52
C GLY A 86 -34.15 -1.66 -20.48
N ILE A 87 -34.65 -0.95 -19.46
CA ILE A 87 -35.44 -1.57 -18.38
C ILE A 87 -36.72 -2.22 -18.94
N SER A 88 -36.90 -3.50 -18.61
CA SER A 88 -38.11 -4.29 -18.83
C SER A 88 -38.63 -4.83 -17.49
N GLY A 89 -39.91 -4.59 -17.21
CA GLY A 89 -40.50 -4.84 -15.89
C GLY A 89 -40.26 -3.69 -14.90
N ALA A 90 -40.92 -3.75 -13.73
CA ALA A 90 -40.74 -2.74 -12.68
C ALA A 90 -39.59 -3.15 -11.74
N ILE A 91 -38.64 -2.24 -11.52
CA ILE A 91 -37.52 -2.43 -10.59
C ILE A 91 -37.43 -1.26 -9.61
N GLU A 92 -36.87 -1.51 -8.42
CA GLU A 92 -36.67 -0.51 -7.39
C GLU A 92 -35.32 -0.66 -6.69
N SER A 93 -34.78 0.43 -6.15
CA SER A 93 -33.58 0.39 -5.32
C SER A 93 -33.85 -0.38 -4.03
N TYR A 94 -32.87 -1.16 -3.58
CA TYR A 94 -33.03 -2.08 -2.48
C TYR A 94 -31.89 -1.96 -1.47
N ARG A 95 -32.25 -2.10 -0.19
CA ARG A 95 -31.30 -2.19 0.92
C ARG A 95 -31.14 -3.68 1.23
N PRO A 96 -29.98 -4.27 0.93
CA PRO A 96 -29.67 -5.60 1.45
C PRO A 96 -29.81 -5.60 2.98
N GLY A 97 -30.51 -6.59 3.52
CA GLY A 97 -30.85 -6.66 4.94
C GLY A 97 -32.25 -6.14 5.27
N THR A 98 -33.04 -5.68 4.30
CA THR A 98 -34.47 -5.38 4.57
C THR A 98 -35.19 -6.66 4.96
N TRP A 99 -34.75 -7.80 4.42
CA TRP A 99 -35.08 -9.10 4.97
C TRP A 99 -33.92 -9.66 5.80
N THR A 100 -34.23 -10.32 6.93
CA THR A 100 -33.22 -10.90 7.82
C THR A 100 -32.47 -12.08 7.17
N GLY A 101 -32.94 -12.54 6.02
CA GLY A 101 -32.36 -13.64 5.26
C GLY A 101 -31.24 -13.26 4.30
N ASP A 102 -31.01 -11.96 4.10
CA ASP A 102 -30.07 -11.44 3.11
C ASP A 102 -28.65 -11.58 3.63
N ALA A 103 -27.75 -12.10 2.80
CA ALA A 103 -26.35 -12.26 3.21
C ALA A 103 -25.48 -11.07 2.84
N LEU A 104 -25.89 -10.27 1.85
CA LEU A 104 -25.02 -9.21 1.35
C LEU A 104 -24.76 -8.12 2.37
N ASP A 105 -25.69 -7.79 3.27
CA ASP A 105 -25.43 -6.83 4.34
C ASP A 105 -24.57 -7.41 5.46
N ASP A 106 -24.64 -8.72 5.72
CA ASP A 106 -23.68 -9.38 6.61
C ASP A 106 -22.25 -9.31 6.03
N MET A 107 -22.11 -9.43 4.71
CA MET A 107 -20.81 -9.37 4.00
C MET A 107 -20.33 -7.93 3.76
N TYR A 108 -21.19 -7.06 3.27
CA TYR A 108 -20.88 -5.72 2.75
C TYR A 108 -21.94 -4.72 3.23
N ASN A 109 -21.60 -3.92 4.24
CA ASN A 109 -22.48 -2.88 4.74
C ASN A 109 -21.77 -1.56 5.06
N ILE A 110 -22.57 -0.52 5.26
CA ILE A 110 -22.14 0.74 5.87
C ILE A 110 -22.98 0.94 7.14
N GLY A 111 -22.32 0.93 8.31
CA GLY A 111 -22.98 1.27 9.57
C GLY A 111 -23.78 0.13 10.25
N GLY A 112 -23.65 -1.12 9.78
CA GLY A 112 -24.24 -2.31 10.40
C GLY A 112 -25.20 -3.07 9.48
N THR A 113 -25.81 -4.13 9.99
CA THR A 113 -26.69 -5.03 9.23
C THR A 113 -28.17 -4.64 9.34
N GLY A 114 -29.01 -5.26 8.53
CA GLY A 114 -30.45 -5.06 8.50
C GLY A 114 -30.85 -3.63 8.17
N ALA A 115 -31.77 -3.08 8.96
CA ALA A 115 -32.20 -1.68 8.82
C ALA A 115 -31.09 -0.65 9.10
N ALA A 116 -29.99 -1.04 9.74
CA ALA A 116 -28.85 -0.16 9.98
C ALA A 116 -27.93 -0.03 8.76
N ASN A 117 -27.98 -0.97 7.81
CA ASN A 117 -27.15 -0.96 6.62
C ASN A 117 -27.47 0.25 5.74
N GLN A 118 -26.55 1.20 5.62
CA GLN A 118 -26.72 2.41 4.81
C GLN A 118 -26.37 2.20 3.34
N LEU A 119 -25.77 1.06 2.96
CA LEU A 119 -25.37 0.75 1.59
C LEU A 119 -26.56 0.26 0.76
N ILE A 120 -27.16 1.14 -0.06
CA ILE A 120 -28.32 0.79 -0.89
C ILE A 120 -27.87 0.31 -2.28
N ALA A 121 -27.14 -0.82 -2.29
CA ALA A 121 -26.51 -1.36 -3.51
C ALA A 121 -27.41 -2.28 -4.35
N GLY A 122 -28.58 -2.65 -3.85
CA GLY A 122 -29.47 -3.61 -4.53
C GLY A 122 -30.38 -2.96 -5.57
N ILE A 123 -30.69 -3.71 -6.63
CA ILE A 123 -31.80 -3.48 -7.54
C ILE A 123 -32.74 -4.68 -7.43
N MET A 124 -33.96 -4.45 -6.98
CA MET A 124 -34.96 -5.50 -6.79
C MET A 124 -35.91 -5.60 -7.99
N GLY A 125 -36.10 -6.82 -8.48
CA GLY A 125 -37.26 -7.25 -9.25
C GLY A 125 -38.21 -8.05 -8.36
N ARG A 126 -39.50 -8.07 -8.72
CA ARG A 126 -40.50 -8.89 -8.03
C ARG A 126 -40.90 -10.06 -8.92
N SER A 127 -42.07 -10.65 -8.69
CA SER A 127 -42.58 -11.78 -9.49
C SER A 127 -42.49 -11.53 -11.00
N GLY A 128 -41.86 -12.47 -11.72
CA GLY A 128 -41.65 -12.41 -13.16
C GLY A 128 -40.20 -12.08 -13.56
N THR A 129 -39.96 -11.97 -14.87
CA THR A 129 -38.65 -11.63 -15.41
C THR A 129 -38.51 -10.13 -15.55
N HIS A 130 -37.42 -9.59 -15.03
CA HIS A 130 -37.01 -8.21 -15.13
C HIS A 130 -35.63 -8.16 -15.78
N SER A 131 -35.38 -7.18 -16.63
CA SER A 131 -34.07 -6.98 -17.22
C SER A 131 -33.74 -5.51 -17.38
N PHE A 132 -32.46 -5.20 -17.38
CA PHE A 132 -31.94 -3.85 -17.55
C PHE A 132 -30.48 -3.90 -17.98
N THR A 133 -30.00 -2.79 -18.52
CA THR A 133 -28.60 -2.58 -18.88
C THR A 133 -28.00 -1.54 -17.95
N VAL A 134 -26.77 -1.77 -17.51
CA VAL A 134 -25.94 -0.76 -16.83
C VAL A 134 -24.86 -0.31 -17.81
N GLU A 135 -24.81 0.99 -18.04
CA GLU A 135 -23.78 1.64 -18.86
C GLU A 135 -22.92 2.51 -17.95
N CYS A 136 -21.60 2.35 -18.00
CA CYS A 136 -20.67 3.12 -17.17
C CYS A 136 -19.55 3.74 -18.02
N GLN A 137 -19.11 4.93 -17.62
CA GLN A 137 -17.82 5.48 -18.03
C GLN A 137 -17.06 5.94 -16.78
N ALA A 138 -15.74 5.96 -16.87
CA ALA A 138 -14.92 6.53 -15.82
C ALA A 138 -13.81 7.41 -16.41
N THR A 139 -13.33 8.33 -15.59
CA THR A 139 -12.06 9.02 -15.83
C THR A 139 -11.17 8.92 -14.60
N LEU A 140 -9.85 8.86 -14.81
CA LEU A 140 -8.84 8.93 -13.77
C LEU A 140 -7.94 10.13 -14.07
N GLY A 141 -7.84 11.07 -13.13
CA GLY A 141 -7.12 12.34 -13.37
C GLY A 141 -7.70 13.15 -14.55
N GLY A 142 -8.98 12.94 -14.87
CA GLY A 142 -9.67 13.56 -16.01
C GLY A 142 -9.42 12.93 -17.38
N GLN A 143 -8.64 11.84 -17.48
CA GLN A 143 -8.48 11.04 -18.70
C GLN A 143 -9.44 9.84 -18.71
N PRO A 144 -9.96 9.40 -19.86
CA PRO A 144 -10.77 8.19 -19.94
C PRO A 144 -10.08 7.01 -19.25
N TYR A 145 -10.80 6.37 -18.34
CA TYR A 145 -10.31 5.25 -17.55
C TYR A 145 -11.01 3.96 -17.95
N ARG A 146 -10.20 2.95 -18.21
CA ARG A 146 -10.66 1.61 -18.55
C ARG A 146 -10.98 0.85 -17.27
N ILE A 147 -12.26 0.74 -16.95
CA ILE A 147 -12.74 0.00 -15.78
C ILE A 147 -12.35 -1.48 -15.94
N PRO A 148 -11.51 -2.05 -15.05
CA PRO A 148 -10.90 -3.36 -15.28
C PRO A 148 -11.88 -4.52 -15.08
N GLY A 149 -12.91 -4.32 -14.27
CA GLY A 149 -13.87 -5.36 -13.98
C GLY A 149 -15.16 -4.89 -13.33
N LEU A 150 -16.07 -5.83 -13.22
CA LEU A 150 -17.43 -5.67 -12.69
C LEU A 150 -17.70 -6.73 -11.64
N VAL A 151 -18.50 -6.35 -10.65
CA VAL A 151 -18.97 -7.22 -9.59
C VAL A 151 -20.46 -7.44 -9.75
N MET A 152 -20.88 -8.70 -9.60
CA MET A 152 -22.28 -9.05 -9.37
C MET A 152 -22.38 -9.82 -8.07
N ALA A 153 -23.35 -9.46 -7.23
CA ALA A 153 -23.66 -10.22 -6.04
C ALA A 153 -25.16 -10.40 -5.87
N ASP A 154 -25.51 -11.44 -5.12
CA ASP A 154 -26.86 -11.59 -4.61
C ASP A 154 -27.11 -10.56 -3.51
N ALA A 155 -28.18 -9.78 -3.62
CA ALA A 155 -28.58 -8.77 -2.65
C ALA A 155 -29.81 -9.17 -1.82
N GLU A 156 -30.51 -10.25 -2.17
CA GLU A 156 -31.73 -10.72 -1.51
C GLU A 156 -31.82 -12.24 -1.58
N SER A 157 -32.19 -12.90 -0.47
CA SER A 157 -32.31 -14.36 -0.48
C SER A 157 -33.21 -14.90 -1.60
N MET A 158 -32.73 -15.91 -2.34
CA MET A 158 -33.45 -16.52 -3.46
C MET A 158 -34.05 -17.88 -3.12
N ASN A 159 -35.23 -18.19 -3.66
CA ASN A 159 -35.89 -19.48 -3.57
C ASN A 159 -35.28 -20.53 -4.52
N THR A 160 -35.49 -21.81 -4.20
CA THR A 160 -34.73 -22.91 -4.80
C THR A 160 -35.17 -23.36 -6.19
N THR A 161 -36.34 -22.93 -6.68
CA THR A 161 -37.00 -23.53 -7.86
C THR A 161 -37.39 -22.56 -8.95
N THR A 162 -37.47 -21.26 -8.67
CA THR A 162 -37.98 -20.27 -9.62
C THR A 162 -37.14 -19.01 -9.72
N GLU A 163 -36.26 -18.72 -8.75
CA GLU A 163 -35.51 -17.47 -8.72
C GLU A 163 -34.08 -17.63 -9.27
N TYR A 164 -33.63 -16.59 -9.99
CA TYR A 164 -32.23 -16.45 -10.37
C TYR A 164 -31.83 -14.99 -10.60
N LEU A 165 -30.53 -14.76 -10.49
CA LEU A 165 -29.84 -13.55 -10.91
C LEU A 165 -28.89 -13.90 -12.06
N GLN A 166 -28.80 -13.05 -13.07
CA GLN A 166 -27.88 -13.25 -14.18
C GLN A 166 -27.24 -11.95 -14.64
N GLY A 167 -25.93 -11.96 -14.81
CA GLY A 167 -25.15 -10.91 -15.46
C GLY A 167 -24.60 -11.42 -16.80
N THR A 168 -24.55 -10.56 -17.82
CA THR A 168 -24.04 -10.86 -19.16
C THR A 168 -23.21 -9.70 -19.69
N ALA A 169 -21.97 -9.98 -20.08
CA ALA A 169 -21.04 -9.00 -20.63
C ALA A 169 -19.90 -9.69 -21.39
N ALA A 170 -19.08 -8.91 -22.11
CA ALA A 170 -17.86 -9.41 -22.74
C ALA A 170 -16.77 -9.52 -21.67
N GLY A 171 -16.30 -10.72 -21.38
CA GLY A 171 -15.41 -10.96 -20.25
C GLY A 171 -15.46 -12.39 -19.74
N GLN A 172 -14.62 -12.67 -18.74
CA GLN A 172 -14.66 -13.91 -17.97
C GLN A 172 -15.15 -13.64 -16.56
N TRP A 173 -16.26 -14.27 -16.19
CA TRP A 173 -16.79 -14.24 -14.83
C TRP A 173 -16.05 -15.25 -13.96
N ASN A 174 -15.87 -14.95 -12.69
CA ASN A 174 -15.39 -15.87 -11.65
C ASN A 174 -16.16 -15.63 -10.36
N VAL A 175 -16.58 -16.69 -9.68
CA VAL A 175 -17.10 -16.61 -8.31
C VAL A 175 -15.91 -16.46 -7.37
N VAL A 176 -15.84 -15.34 -6.66
CA VAL A 176 -14.67 -14.96 -5.86
C VAL A 176 -14.94 -14.99 -4.37
N GLU A 177 -16.20 -15.02 -3.98
CA GLU A 177 -16.59 -15.14 -2.59
C GLU A 177 -17.93 -15.85 -2.47
N VAL A 178 -18.06 -16.68 -1.44
CA VAL A 178 -19.33 -17.31 -1.04
C VAL A 178 -19.52 -17.13 0.45
N TYR A 179 -20.65 -16.54 0.83
CA TYR A 179 -21.11 -16.58 2.21
C TYR A 179 -21.92 -17.85 2.42
N ALA A 180 -21.49 -18.67 3.37
CA ALA A 180 -22.12 -19.98 3.55
C ALA A 180 -23.50 -19.89 4.20
N GLY A 181 -23.76 -18.85 4.99
CA GLY A 181 -25.00 -18.65 5.74
C GLY A 181 -25.44 -19.90 6.51
N ASN A 182 -26.67 -20.34 6.23
CA ASN A 182 -27.25 -21.57 6.79
C ASN A 182 -26.73 -22.90 6.19
N GLY A 183 -25.75 -22.85 5.29
CA GLY A 183 -25.13 -24.02 4.67
C GLY A 183 -25.96 -24.68 3.57
N ASN A 184 -27.04 -24.04 3.11
CA ASN A 184 -27.87 -24.57 2.03
C ASN A 184 -27.14 -24.59 0.69
N ARG A 185 -27.65 -25.40 -0.23
CA ARG A 185 -27.18 -25.41 -1.62
C ARG A 185 -27.35 -24.03 -2.25
N TYR A 186 -26.32 -23.57 -2.93
CA TYR A 186 -26.34 -22.36 -3.73
C TYR A 186 -25.60 -22.61 -5.02
N ASP A 187 -26.32 -22.55 -6.14
CA ASP A 187 -25.79 -22.98 -7.43
C ASP A 187 -25.35 -21.79 -8.29
N ALA A 188 -24.22 -21.97 -8.98
CA ALA A 188 -23.74 -21.08 -10.02
C ALA A 188 -23.59 -21.82 -11.35
N ARG A 189 -23.79 -21.10 -12.45
CA ARG A 189 -23.58 -21.62 -13.81
C ARG A 189 -23.13 -20.53 -14.77
N LYS A 190 -22.15 -20.86 -15.62
CA LYS A 190 -21.69 -20.01 -16.72
C LYS A 190 -22.26 -20.48 -18.06
N PHE A 191 -22.50 -19.53 -18.96
CA PHE A 191 -22.98 -19.80 -20.32
C PHE A 191 -22.19 -18.96 -21.32
N ASN A 192 -21.83 -19.56 -22.45
CA ASN A 192 -21.38 -18.79 -23.60
C ASN A 192 -22.61 -18.26 -24.36
N VAL A 193 -22.61 -16.97 -24.65
CA VAL A 193 -23.70 -16.29 -25.35
C VAL A 193 -23.21 -15.84 -26.73
N ALA A 194 -24.15 -15.70 -27.66
CA ALA A 194 -23.86 -15.20 -29.00
C ALA A 194 -23.13 -13.85 -28.93
N GLY A 195 -22.24 -13.60 -29.91
CA GLY A 195 -21.44 -12.37 -29.96
C GLY A 195 -20.19 -12.39 -29.08
N GLY A 196 -19.81 -13.53 -28.50
CA GLY A 196 -18.61 -13.67 -27.67
C GLY A 196 -18.79 -13.18 -26.23
N LEU A 197 -20.04 -12.98 -25.81
CA LEU A 197 -20.37 -12.61 -24.43
C LEU A 197 -20.41 -13.86 -23.54
N GLN A 198 -20.20 -13.67 -22.24
CA GLN A 198 -20.39 -14.70 -21.23
C GLN A 198 -21.45 -14.24 -20.22
N SER A 199 -22.30 -15.18 -19.80
CA SER A 199 -23.21 -14.98 -18.68
C SER A 199 -22.79 -15.81 -17.49
N ILE A 200 -22.97 -15.28 -16.30
CA ILE A 200 -23.02 -16.05 -15.06
C ILE A 200 -24.39 -15.92 -14.44
N ARG A 201 -24.91 -17.03 -13.91
CA ARG A 201 -26.20 -17.10 -13.22
C ARG A 201 -26.02 -17.70 -11.84
N PHE A 202 -26.64 -17.07 -10.85
CA PHE A 202 -26.86 -17.65 -9.54
C PHE A 202 -28.30 -18.08 -9.37
N GLY A 203 -28.51 -19.18 -8.64
CA GLY A 203 -29.82 -19.79 -8.46
C GLY A 203 -30.23 -20.71 -9.62
N ASN A 204 -31.52 -21.09 -9.62
CA ASN A 204 -32.20 -22.08 -10.46
C ASN A 204 -31.35 -22.85 -11.54
N PRO A 205 -31.16 -24.19 -11.38
CA PRO A 205 -31.66 -25.02 -10.28
C PRO A 205 -30.87 -24.75 -8.99
N GLY A 206 -31.48 -24.94 -7.81
CA GLY A 206 -30.72 -24.97 -6.57
C GLY A 206 -30.40 -23.62 -5.94
N GLY A 207 -31.35 -22.67 -5.96
CA GLY A 207 -31.33 -21.49 -5.07
C GLY A 207 -31.45 -21.89 -3.58
N GLU A 208 -31.65 -20.92 -2.71
CA GLU A 208 -31.43 -21.03 -1.27
C GLU A 208 -32.73 -21.43 -0.53
N GLN A 209 -32.71 -22.53 0.22
CA GLN A 209 -33.91 -22.97 0.93
C GLN A 209 -34.08 -22.21 2.27
N SER A 210 -34.58 -20.98 2.26
CA SER A 210 -34.47 -20.11 3.45
C SER A 210 -35.61 -20.16 4.48
N GLY A 211 -35.20 -20.07 5.76
CA GLY A 211 -35.92 -19.51 6.91
C GLY A 211 -35.02 -18.72 7.89
N THR A 212 -33.76 -18.44 7.50
CA THR A 212 -32.68 -17.71 8.23
C THR A 212 -31.72 -17.09 7.20
N THR A 213 -30.63 -16.42 7.58
CA THR A 213 -29.62 -15.93 6.61
C THR A 213 -29.19 -17.02 5.65
N SER A 214 -29.38 -16.73 4.37
CA SER A 214 -29.16 -17.67 3.28
C SER A 214 -27.71 -17.58 2.80
N PRO A 215 -27.24 -18.47 1.93
CA PRO A 215 -25.97 -18.26 1.24
C PRO A 215 -25.97 -16.95 0.45
N ALA A 216 -24.84 -16.60 -0.14
CA ALA A 216 -24.77 -15.65 -1.26
C ALA A 216 -23.45 -15.85 -1.98
N GLY A 217 -23.38 -15.37 -3.21
CA GLY A 217 -22.16 -15.37 -4.00
C GLY A 217 -21.84 -13.98 -4.50
N VAL A 218 -20.54 -13.70 -4.60
CA VAL A 218 -19.98 -12.52 -5.24
C VAL A 218 -19.13 -12.98 -6.41
N THR A 219 -19.27 -12.31 -7.55
CA THR A 219 -18.47 -12.58 -8.74
C THR A 219 -17.59 -11.40 -9.09
N PHE A 220 -16.47 -11.67 -9.75
CA PHE A 220 -15.74 -10.71 -10.55
C PHE A 220 -15.77 -11.09 -12.02
N LEU A 221 -16.07 -10.11 -12.86
CA LEU A 221 -15.90 -10.17 -14.30
C LEU A 221 -14.65 -9.38 -14.65
N THR A 222 -13.68 -10.03 -15.31
CA THR A 222 -12.61 -9.31 -16.01
C THR A 222 -13.06 -9.06 -17.45
N PHE A 223 -13.03 -7.81 -17.89
CA PHE A 223 -13.50 -7.43 -19.22
C PHE A 223 -12.51 -7.81 -20.33
N ASP A 224 -13.05 -8.27 -21.45
CA ASP A 224 -12.28 -8.43 -22.70
C ASP A 224 -12.16 -7.09 -23.43
N GLU A 225 -11.24 -6.97 -24.40
CA GLU A 225 -11.15 -5.78 -25.29
C GLU A 225 -12.49 -5.44 -25.97
N ALA A 226 -13.32 -6.44 -26.25
CA ALA A 226 -14.62 -6.26 -26.88
C ALA A 226 -15.67 -5.58 -25.98
N ALA A 227 -15.40 -5.44 -24.67
CA ALA A 227 -16.30 -4.79 -23.73
C ALA A 227 -16.34 -3.26 -23.88
N TYR A 228 -15.28 -2.67 -24.42
CA TYR A 228 -15.07 -1.22 -24.39
C TYR A 228 -15.59 -0.53 -25.65
N GLY A 229 -16.49 0.42 -25.43
CA GLY A 229 -16.99 1.35 -26.43
C GLY A 229 -16.18 2.65 -26.50
N PRO A 230 -16.67 3.65 -27.26
CA PRO A 230 -16.05 4.96 -27.34
C PRO A 230 -15.86 5.61 -25.96
N GLY A 231 -14.66 6.14 -25.69
CA GLY A 231 -14.35 6.74 -24.39
C GLY A 231 -14.18 5.74 -23.26
N GLU A 232 -13.84 4.48 -23.58
CA GLU A 232 -13.69 3.36 -22.64
C GLU A 232 -14.98 3.02 -21.87
N SER A 233 -16.14 3.39 -22.41
CA SER A 233 -17.45 3.07 -21.81
C SER A 233 -17.73 1.57 -21.85
N ILE A 234 -18.31 1.01 -20.80
CA ILE A 234 -18.73 -0.40 -20.71
C ILE A 234 -20.26 -0.51 -20.65
N SER A 235 -20.80 -1.60 -21.18
CA SER A 235 -22.24 -1.91 -21.17
C SER A 235 -22.48 -3.35 -20.77
N MET A 236 -23.36 -3.56 -19.79
CA MET A 236 -23.57 -4.86 -19.13
C MET A 236 -25.06 -5.12 -18.98
N GLN A 237 -25.51 -6.35 -19.28
CA GLN A 237 -26.92 -6.73 -19.20
C GLN A 237 -27.17 -7.58 -17.96
N PHE A 238 -28.26 -7.28 -17.27
CA PHE A 238 -28.70 -8.00 -16.08
C PHE A 238 -30.13 -8.49 -16.23
N GLU A 239 -30.39 -9.66 -15.66
CA GLU A 239 -31.71 -10.27 -15.62
C GLU A 239 -31.98 -10.82 -14.21
N ILE A 240 -33.19 -10.56 -13.73
CA ILE A 240 -33.73 -11.06 -12.46
C ILE A 240 -34.99 -11.85 -12.80
N LEU A 241 -35.06 -13.12 -12.41
CA LEU A 241 -36.34 -13.83 -12.37
C LEU A 241 -36.80 -13.92 -10.92
N GLY A 242 -37.86 -13.20 -10.56
CA GLY A 242 -38.44 -13.22 -9.22
C GLY A 242 -39.61 -14.22 -9.10
N GLY A 243 -39.66 -14.92 -7.98
CA GLY A 243 -40.81 -15.67 -7.45
C GLY A 243 -41.50 -14.93 -6.28
N GLY A 244 -40.78 -13.99 -5.66
CA GLY A 244 -41.19 -13.06 -4.62
C GLY A 244 -40.39 -11.76 -4.75
N ASN A 245 -39.55 -11.46 -3.76
CA ASN A 245 -38.53 -10.42 -3.87
C ASN A 245 -37.22 -11.07 -4.33
N THR A 246 -36.53 -10.47 -5.28
CA THR A 246 -35.20 -10.92 -5.70
C THR A 246 -34.39 -9.71 -6.12
N ALA A 247 -33.17 -9.58 -5.62
CA ALA A 247 -32.37 -8.39 -5.84
C ALA A 247 -30.93 -8.73 -6.19
N ILE A 248 -30.36 -7.91 -7.07
CA ILE A 248 -28.97 -8.01 -7.51
C ILE A 248 -28.23 -6.77 -7.03
N ALA A 249 -27.00 -6.96 -6.53
CA ALA A 249 -26.07 -5.86 -6.33
C ALA A 249 -25.01 -5.86 -7.42
N ILE A 250 -24.59 -4.66 -7.80
CA ILE A 250 -23.64 -4.43 -8.88
C ILE A 250 -22.55 -3.52 -8.32
N GLY A 251 -21.29 -3.87 -8.54
CA GLY A 251 -20.15 -3.06 -8.15
C GLY A 251 -19.12 -3.00 -9.27
N LEU A 252 -18.12 -2.15 -9.14
CA LEU A 252 -16.98 -2.08 -10.04
C LEU A 252 -15.70 -2.23 -9.24
N LEU A 253 -14.68 -2.80 -9.87
CA LEU A 253 -13.33 -2.73 -9.32
C LEU A 253 -12.80 -1.33 -9.60
N ALA A 254 -12.58 -0.56 -8.54
CA ALA A 254 -11.92 0.73 -8.64
C ALA A 254 -10.42 0.52 -8.87
N PRO A 255 -9.70 1.49 -9.48
CA PRO A 255 -8.25 1.50 -9.42
C PRO A 255 -7.82 1.55 -7.96
N ALA A 256 -6.76 0.83 -7.67
CA ALA A 256 -6.00 0.96 -6.44
C ALA A 256 -4.61 1.51 -6.77
N ALA A 257 -3.91 1.96 -5.76
CA ALA A 257 -2.52 2.33 -5.84
C ALA A 257 -1.80 1.68 -4.67
N ASP A 258 -0.55 1.33 -4.95
CA ASP A 258 0.44 0.94 -3.97
C ASP A 258 1.15 2.21 -3.46
N PHE A 259 1.42 2.30 -2.16
CA PHE A 259 1.98 3.47 -1.49
C PHE A 259 3.19 3.13 -0.64
N GLY A 260 4.13 4.05 -0.52
CA GLY A 260 5.25 3.88 0.41
C GLY A 260 4.87 4.23 1.86
N ASP A 261 5.62 3.68 2.79
CA ASP A 261 5.35 3.74 4.24
C ASP A 261 6.55 4.24 5.08
N ALA A 262 7.65 4.63 4.46
CA ALA A 262 8.76 5.27 5.17
C ALA A 262 8.25 6.47 5.98
N PRO A 263 8.94 6.90 7.06
CA PRO A 263 8.48 8.00 7.88
C PRO A 263 8.09 9.23 7.04
N ALA A 264 7.03 9.94 7.46
CA ALA A 264 6.42 11.02 6.68
C ALA A 264 7.39 12.11 6.15
N SER A 265 8.59 12.25 6.73
CA SER A 265 9.63 13.17 6.22
C SER A 265 10.18 12.77 4.85
N TYR A 266 10.12 11.49 4.47
CA TYR A 266 10.58 10.96 3.18
C TYR A 266 9.59 11.22 2.03
N GLY A 267 8.35 11.61 2.36
CA GLY A 267 7.31 12.00 1.41
C GLY A 267 6.61 10.84 0.70
N ASP A 268 5.54 11.17 -0.01
CA ASP A 268 4.68 10.19 -0.69
C ASP A 268 5.30 9.65 -1.98
N ALA A 269 5.34 8.34 -2.11
CA ALA A 269 5.51 7.63 -3.36
C ALA A 269 4.29 6.74 -3.56
N GLU A 270 3.79 6.70 -4.79
CA GLU A 270 2.53 6.04 -5.12
C GLU A 270 2.62 5.45 -6.53
N HIS A 271 2.09 4.24 -6.73
CA HIS A 271 2.08 3.53 -8.01
C HIS A 271 0.68 2.97 -8.29
N LEU A 272 0.08 3.39 -9.40
CA LEU A 272 -1.24 2.89 -9.79
C LEU A 272 -1.17 1.39 -10.13
N LEU A 273 -2.01 0.57 -9.50
CA LEU A 273 -2.07 -0.85 -9.82
C LEU A 273 -2.78 -1.07 -11.15
N ARG A 274 -2.09 -1.72 -12.08
CA ARG A 274 -2.69 -2.18 -13.33
C ARG A 274 -3.01 -3.67 -13.26
N GLY A 275 -4.27 -4.00 -13.50
CA GLY A 275 -4.68 -5.35 -13.85
C GLY A 275 -4.74 -6.31 -12.67
N LEU A 276 -5.66 -6.04 -11.74
CA LEU A 276 -6.18 -7.07 -10.85
C LEU A 276 -6.75 -8.21 -11.71
N VAL A 277 -6.08 -9.36 -11.70
CA VAL A 277 -6.51 -10.53 -12.48
C VAL A 277 -7.27 -11.45 -11.54
N ALA A 278 -8.52 -11.77 -11.90
CA ALA A 278 -9.25 -12.81 -11.20
C ALA A 278 -8.69 -14.19 -11.58
N GLU A 279 -8.16 -14.94 -10.63
CA GLU A 279 -7.87 -16.35 -10.85
C GLU A 279 -9.16 -17.13 -11.15
N PRO A 280 -9.11 -18.15 -12.02
CA PRO A 280 -10.31 -18.90 -12.39
C PRO A 280 -10.94 -19.66 -11.21
N ASP A 281 -12.27 -19.57 -11.09
CA ASP A 281 -13.09 -20.33 -10.11
C ASP A 281 -13.31 -21.82 -10.49
N GLY A 282 -12.69 -22.28 -11.57
CA GLY A 282 -12.86 -23.63 -12.10
C GLY A 282 -14.23 -23.95 -12.71
N LEU A 283 -15.20 -23.03 -12.73
CA LEU A 283 -16.48 -23.23 -13.42
C LEU A 283 -16.28 -23.21 -14.94
N VAL A 284 -16.70 -24.30 -15.59
CA VAL A 284 -16.62 -24.45 -17.04
C VAL A 284 -17.89 -23.90 -17.70
N PRO A 285 -17.79 -22.94 -18.65
CA PRO A 285 -18.94 -22.47 -19.41
C PRO A 285 -19.74 -23.60 -20.07
N ASP A 286 -21.06 -23.46 -20.09
CA ASP A 286 -22.05 -24.40 -20.64
C ASP A 286 -22.16 -25.76 -19.92
N ALA A 287 -21.35 -26.02 -18.88
CA ALA A 287 -21.47 -27.18 -18.01
C ALA A 287 -22.72 -27.11 -17.10
N PRO A 288 -23.14 -28.21 -16.44
CA PRO A 288 -24.23 -28.18 -15.45
C PRO A 288 -23.95 -27.23 -14.29
N ALA A 289 -25.00 -26.82 -13.58
CA ALA A 289 -24.88 -25.97 -12.39
C ALA A 289 -24.07 -26.67 -11.28
N VAL A 290 -23.24 -25.89 -10.58
CA VAL A 290 -22.35 -26.35 -9.50
C VAL A 290 -22.77 -25.70 -8.20
N ASN A 291 -22.87 -26.49 -7.13
CA ASN A 291 -23.10 -25.97 -5.78
C ASN A 291 -21.83 -25.29 -5.26
N ILE A 292 -21.80 -23.96 -5.28
CA ILE A 292 -20.65 -23.16 -4.86
C ILE A 292 -20.53 -23.02 -3.34
N ASN A 293 -21.57 -23.41 -2.57
CA ASN A 293 -21.50 -23.52 -1.11
C ASN A 293 -20.96 -24.88 -0.62
N ALA A 294 -20.46 -25.74 -1.52
CA ALA A 294 -19.87 -27.01 -1.14
C ALA A 294 -18.45 -26.81 -0.54
N PRO A 295 -18.04 -27.55 0.52
CA PRO A 295 -16.74 -27.38 1.21
C PRO A 295 -15.45 -27.62 0.38
N GLY A 296 -15.54 -27.77 -0.93
CA GLY A 296 -14.40 -27.96 -1.84
C GLY A 296 -14.58 -27.23 -3.16
N PHE A 297 -15.52 -26.29 -3.25
CA PHE A 297 -15.57 -25.38 -4.38
C PHE A 297 -14.35 -24.46 -4.34
N GLN A 298 -13.64 -24.36 -5.46
CA GLN A 298 -12.51 -23.46 -5.59
C GLN A 298 -13.04 -22.08 -5.96
N LEU A 299 -12.86 -21.10 -5.08
CA LEU A 299 -13.13 -19.71 -5.42
C LEU A 299 -12.04 -19.21 -6.38
N GLY A 300 -12.43 -18.31 -7.28
CA GLY A 300 -11.48 -17.37 -7.86
C GLY A 300 -11.03 -16.37 -6.80
N GLN A 301 -10.02 -15.58 -7.12
CA GLN A 301 -9.54 -14.53 -6.24
C GLN A 301 -8.96 -13.39 -7.07
N LEU A 302 -9.01 -12.15 -6.58
CA LEU A 302 -8.14 -11.13 -7.15
C LEU A 302 -6.71 -11.49 -6.77
N ALA A 303 -5.88 -11.69 -7.78
CA ALA A 303 -4.46 -11.85 -7.59
C ALA A 303 -3.77 -10.49 -7.77
N PRO A 304 -2.70 -10.24 -6.99
CA PRO A 304 -1.80 -9.13 -7.28
C PRO A 304 -1.25 -9.19 -8.71
N PRO A 305 -0.72 -8.08 -9.25
CA PRO A 305 -0.10 -8.05 -10.56
C PRO A 305 0.95 -9.17 -10.70
N ASN A 306 0.93 -9.88 -11.84
CA ASN A 306 1.86 -10.98 -12.11
C ASN A 306 3.13 -10.54 -12.87
N SER A 307 3.28 -9.24 -13.11
CA SER A 307 4.44 -8.60 -13.72
C SER A 307 4.38 -7.10 -13.44
N GLY A 308 5.55 -6.46 -13.44
CA GLY A 308 5.67 -5.03 -13.25
C GLY A 308 5.89 -4.62 -11.80
N PHE A 309 6.63 -5.43 -11.04
CA PHE A 309 6.73 -5.32 -9.57
C PHE A 309 8.14 -5.74 -9.07
N LEU A 310 8.46 -5.45 -7.82
CA LEU A 310 9.67 -5.71 -7.04
C LEU A 310 9.53 -7.03 -6.25
N GLY A 311 10.64 -7.67 -5.87
CA GLY A 311 10.52 -8.85 -5.00
C GLY A 311 9.90 -10.08 -5.68
N SER A 312 9.12 -10.85 -4.92
CA SER A 312 8.59 -12.16 -5.30
C SER A 312 7.05 -12.21 -5.45
N THR A 313 6.34 -11.29 -4.83
CA THR A 313 4.87 -11.13 -4.90
C THR A 313 4.57 -9.71 -5.36
N GLY A 314 3.61 -9.54 -6.27
CA GLY A 314 3.23 -8.19 -6.72
C GLY A 314 2.38 -7.45 -5.69
N PRO A 315 2.21 -6.14 -5.87
CA PRO A 315 1.57 -5.33 -4.85
C PRO A 315 0.05 -5.50 -4.81
N ASP A 316 -0.53 -5.37 -3.63
CA ASP A 316 -1.90 -4.98 -3.47
C ASP A 316 -2.01 -3.46 -3.30
N GLY A 317 -3.13 -2.99 -2.74
CA GLY A 317 -3.48 -1.58 -2.87
C GLY A 317 -4.07 -1.01 -1.60
N GLU A 318 -3.57 0.16 -1.23
CA GLU A 318 -3.87 0.81 0.03
C GLU A 318 -4.78 2.03 -0.18
N PRO A 319 -5.50 2.46 0.86
CA PRO A 319 -6.24 3.73 0.83
C PRO A 319 -5.33 4.98 0.85
N GLY A 320 -4.01 4.82 0.95
CA GLY A 320 -3.00 5.88 1.02
C GLY A 320 -1.78 5.46 1.86
N SER A 321 -0.73 6.29 1.86
CA SER A 321 0.53 6.03 2.59
C SER A 321 0.34 5.72 4.06
N GLN A 322 0.97 4.64 4.52
CA GLN A 322 0.85 4.09 5.87
C GLN A 322 2.07 4.35 6.73
N TYR A 323 2.55 5.61 6.75
CA TYR A 323 3.83 5.96 7.36
C TYR A 323 4.07 5.34 8.74
N SER A 324 5.21 4.68 8.87
CA SER A 324 5.61 3.98 10.08
C SER A 324 7.04 4.37 10.49
N VAL A 325 7.43 3.99 11.71
CA VAL A 325 8.77 4.32 12.24
C VAL A 325 9.78 3.23 11.87
N ASP A 326 9.28 2.05 11.55
CA ASP A 326 9.96 0.82 11.17
C ASP A 326 9.95 0.57 9.66
N ALA A 327 9.12 1.28 8.89
CA ALA A 327 8.79 0.95 7.50
C ALA A 327 8.13 -0.44 7.39
N ASP A 328 7.16 -0.71 8.29
CA ASP A 328 6.37 -1.97 8.35
C ASP A 328 4.83 -1.71 8.26
N GLY A 329 4.44 -0.50 7.87
CA GLY A 329 3.10 0.07 8.00
C GLY A 329 2.07 -0.53 7.05
N ASP A 330 2.50 -0.90 5.85
CA ASP A 330 1.72 -1.60 4.84
C ASP A 330 2.13 -3.06 4.61
N ASP A 331 3.23 -3.56 5.18
CA ASP A 331 3.71 -4.96 5.05
C ASP A 331 2.68 -6.08 5.24
N ASN A 332 1.58 -5.82 5.96
CA ASN A 332 0.50 -6.79 6.17
C ASN A 332 -0.87 -6.26 5.73
N SER A 333 -0.87 -5.30 4.82
CA SER A 333 -2.07 -4.79 4.18
C SER A 333 -2.59 -5.77 3.15
N GLY A 334 -3.89 -5.63 2.87
CA GLY A 334 -4.58 -6.38 1.84
C GLY A 334 -4.41 -7.91 1.87
N SER A 335 -4.23 -8.46 0.67
CA SER A 335 -4.29 -9.90 0.35
C SER A 335 -2.97 -10.47 -0.19
N ALA A 336 -2.02 -9.63 -0.60
CA ALA A 336 -0.69 -10.05 -1.04
C ALA A 336 0.16 -10.53 0.16
N GLY A 337 0.01 -9.88 1.32
CA GLY A 337 0.67 -10.25 2.56
C GLY A 337 2.18 -9.98 2.54
N PRO A 338 2.94 -10.40 3.58
CA PRO A 338 4.30 -9.91 3.84
C PRO A 338 5.39 -10.35 2.85
N ALA A 339 5.02 -11.04 1.78
CA ALA A 339 5.95 -11.39 0.70
C ALA A 339 5.93 -10.38 -0.46
N GLU A 340 5.04 -9.38 -0.37
CA GLU A 340 5.03 -8.17 -1.18
C GLU A 340 6.26 -7.31 -0.88
N GLU A 341 6.55 -7.07 0.41
CA GLU A 341 7.70 -6.28 0.87
C GLU A 341 9.00 -7.10 1.00
N ASP A 342 9.42 -7.79 -0.07
CA ASP A 342 10.58 -8.72 -0.01
C ASP A 342 11.72 -8.42 -1.00
N ALA A 343 11.71 -7.26 -1.67
CA ALA A 343 12.80 -6.89 -2.58
C ALA A 343 14.09 -6.46 -1.88
N TRP A 344 14.01 -6.17 -0.57
CA TRP A 344 15.16 -5.86 0.28
C TRP A 344 15.29 -6.83 1.48
N PRO A 345 16.52 -7.13 1.95
CA PRO A 345 16.68 -8.00 3.11
C PRO A 345 16.20 -7.34 4.42
N SER A 346 15.25 -7.98 5.10
CA SER A 346 14.75 -7.54 6.41
C SER A 346 15.88 -7.38 7.44
N GLY A 347 15.88 -6.24 8.14
CA GLY A 347 16.83 -5.92 9.21
C GLY A 347 18.28 -5.75 8.76
N GLU A 348 18.52 -5.40 7.49
CA GLU A 348 19.88 -5.27 6.96
C GLU A 348 20.72 -4.21 7.70
N THR A 349 21.95 -4.58 8.05
CA THR A 349 22.98 -3.66 8.53
C THR A 349 24.02 -3.41 7.45
N LEU A 350 24.13 -2.16 7.00
CA LEU A 350 25.14 -1.72 6.05
C LEU A 350 26.45 -1.39 6.78
N ALA A 351 27.43 -2.29 6.66
CA ALA A 351 28.79 -2.05 7.13
C ALA A 351 29.57 -1.17 6.13
N ILE A 352 29.81 0.07 6.52
CA ILE A 352 30.54 1.07 5.74
C ILE A 352 31.98 1.15 6.23
N THR A 353 32.91 0.82 5.36
CA THR A 353 34.35 0.76 5.61
C THR A 353 35.12 1.91 4.97
N ALA A 354 34.50 2.70 4.10
CA ALA A 354 35.08 3.92 3.55
C ALA A 354 34.00 4.78 2.89
N THR A 355 34.25 6.09 2.79
CA THR A 355 33.54 6.96 1.85
C THR A 355 33.80 6.49 0.42
N ALA A 356 32.85 6.69 -0.50
CA ALA A 356 32.89 6.20 -1.88
C ALA A 356 32.90 4.67 -2.03
N GLN A 357 32.71 3.91 -0.95
CA GLN A 357 32.39 2.48 -1.01
C GLN A 357 31.19 2.26 -1.93
N GLN A 358 31.23 1.21 -2.75
CA GLN A 358 30.08 0.80 -3.55
C GLN A 358 29.22 -0.17 -2.74
N ILE A 359 27.96 0.18 -2.53
CA ILE A 359 26.93 -0.74 -2.03
C ILE A 359 26.23 -1.31 -3.24
N ASN A 360 26.42 -2.60 -3.51
CA ASN A 360 25.81 -3.29 -4.64
C ASN A 360 24.69 -4.19 -4.14
N ARG A 361 23.50 -4.09 -4.74
CA ARG A 361 22.37 -5.00 -4.45
C ARG A 361 21.76 -5.48 -5.76
N SER A 362 21.38 -6.75 -5.77
CA SER A 362 20.59 -7.35 -6.83
C SER A 362 19.15 -7.38 -6.34
N VAL A 363 18.40 -6.33 -6.65
CA VAL A 363 16.99 -6.18 -6.25
C VAL A 363 16.16 -7.10 -7.14
N ALA A 364 15.40 -8.01 -6.54
CA ALA A 364 14.49 -8.89 -7.29
C ALA A 364 13.38 -8.04 -7.93
N CYS A 365 12.95 -8.42 -9.13
CA CYS A 365 11.85 -7.74 -9.81
C CYS A 365 11.29 -8.63 -10.92
N VAL A 366 10.00 -8.48 -11.22
CA VAL A 366 9.30 -9.23 -12.26
C VAL A 366 8.82 -8.27 -13.35
N GLY A 367 9.09 -8.61 -14.61
CA GLY A 367 8.68 -7.82 -15.77
C GLY A 367 9.83 -7.09 -16.47
N THR A 368 9.51 -6.05 -17.23
CA THR A 368 10.47 -5.24 -17.98
C THR A 368 10.23 -3.76 -17.72
N GLY A 369 11.09 -3.15 -16.92
CA GLY A 369 10.94 -1.77 -16.45
C GLY A 369 12.23 -1.22 -15.86
N MET A 370 12.12 -0.15 -15.08
CA MET A 370 13.23 0.45 -14.33
C MET A 370 12.99 0.28 -12.85
N VAL A 371 14.01 -0.20 -12.13
CA VAL A 371 14.08 -0.12 -10.67
C VAL A 371 14.98 1.04 -10.31
N ALA A 372 14.46 1.96 -9.50
CA ALA A 372 15.22 3.02 -8.85
C ALA A 372 15.20 2.81 -7.35
N GLY A 373 16.27 3.16 -6.66
CA GLY A 373 16.30 3.07 -5.21
C GLY A 373 17.14 4.16 -4.56
N TRP A 374 16.77 4.52 -3.34
CA TRP A 374 17.41 5.56 -2.54
C TRP A 374 17.81 5.01 -1.18
N ILE A 375 18.96 5.43 -0.67
CA ILE A 375 19.43 5.09 0.68
C ILE A 375 19.80 6.40 1.37
N ASP A 376 19.08 6.77 2.43
CA ASP A 376 19.40 7.96 3.21
C ASP A 376 20.69 7.71 4.01
N PHE A 377 21.84 8.09 3.46
CA PHE A 377 23.14 7.76 4.06
C PHE A 377 23.51 8.73 5.18
N ASP A 378 23.12 10.00 5.05
CA ASP A 378 23.47 11.06 6.01
C ASP A 378 22.43 11.18 7.15
N ARG A 379 21.33 10.45 7.04
CA ARG A 379 20.21 10.40 8.00
C ARG A 379 19.54 11.77 8.11
N SER A 380 19.43 12.48 6.99
CA SER A 380 18.79 13.80 6.92
C SER A 380 17.27 13.74 7.09
N GLY A 381 16.66 12.57 6.91
CA GLY A 381 15.21 12.38 6.94
C GLY A 381 14.54 12.61 5.58
N THR A 382 15.34 12.75 4.52
CA THR A 382 14.89 12.94 3.12
C THR A 382 15.80 12.15 2.18
N PHE A 383 15.27 11.72 1.03
CA PHE A 383 16.10 11.09 0.00
C PHE A 383 16.70 12.13 -0.95
N ASP A 384 18.02 12.26 -0.92
CA ASP A 384 18.77 13.25 -1.70
C ASP A 384 19.16 12.76 -3.10
N PRO A 385 19.45 13.67 -4.05
CA PRO A 385 19.84 13.29 -5.41
C PRO A 385 21.09 12.39 -5.49
N GLY A 386 22.01 12.51 -4.53
CA GLY A 386 23.23 11.70 -4.44
C GLY A 386 23.01 10.26 -3.95
N GLU A 387 21.82 9.99 -3.41
CA GLU A 387 21.47 8.73 -2.75
C GLU A 387 20.76 7.76 -3.70
N ARG A 388 20.54 8.19 -4.94
CA ARG A 388 19.82 7.40 -5.94
C ARG A 388 20.76 6.43 -6.68
N ALA A 389 20.31 5.19 -6.82
CA ALA A 389 20.79 4.24 -7.82
C ALA A 389 19.62 3.77 -8.69
N GLN A 390 19.91 3.22 -9.87
CA GLN A 390 18.89 2.61 -10.72
C GLN A 390 19.51 1.54 -11.62
N ALA A 391 18.69 0.58 -12.02
CA ALA A 391 19.01 -0.35 -13.10
C ALA A 391 17.73 -0.85 -13.77
N ALA A 392 17.85 -1.27 -15.03
CA ALA A 392 16.74 -1.93 -15.70
C ALA A 392 16.44 -3.28 -15.03
N CYS A 393 15.16 -3.56 -14.81
CA CYS A 393 14.72 -4.90 -14.43
C CYS A 393 14.90 -5.82 -15.64
N SER A 394 15.88 -6.73 -15.58
CA SER A 394 16.17 -7.65 -16.67
C SER A 394 16.63 -9.00 -16.15
N GLY A 395 15.96 -10.07 -16.55
CA GLY A 395 16.30 -11.42 -16.09
C GLY A 395 15.93 -11.72 -14.64
N GLY A 396 14.90 -11.04 -14.10
CA GLY A 396 14.38 -11.28 -12.74
C GLY A 396 15.02 -10.43 -11.64
N ALA A 397 15.94 -9.53 -11.99
CA ALA A 397 16.56 -8.63 -11.03
C ALA A 397 17.09 -7.33 -11.68
N ALA A 398 17.33 -6.33 -10.85
CA ALA A 398 17.98 -5.07 -11.16
C ALA A 398 19.24 -4.91 -10.28
N ALA A 399 20.40 -4.71 -10.91
CA ALA A 399 21.68 -4.57 -10.21
C ALA A 399 21.94 -3.09 -9.85
N LEU A 400 21.52 -2.66 -8.67
CA LEU A 400 21.71 -1.29 -8.19
C LEU A 400 23.07 -1.16 -7.50
N SER A 401 23.73 -0.01 -7.70
CA SER A 401 25.01 0.34 -7.10
C SER A 401 24.98 1.76 -6.57
N TRP A 402 25.04 1.92 -5.26
CA TRP A 402 25.13 3.21 -4.59
C TRP A 402 26.58 3.54 -4.25
N THR A 403 26.95 4.81 -4.34
CA THR A 403 28.23 5.32 -3.85
C THR A 403 28.00 5.96 -2.51
N VAL A 404 28.62 5.43 -1.45
CA VAL A 404 28.52 6.01 -0.10
C VAL A 404 29.05 7.45 -0.11
N PRO A 405 28.26 8.44 0.31
CA PRO A 405 28.66 9.84 0.30
C PRO A 405 29.64 10.16 1.45
N ALA A 406 30.19 11.38 1.45
CA ALA A 406 31.22 11.78 2.42
C ALA A 406 30.65 12.12 3.80
N ASP A 407 29.38 12.47 3.86
CA ASP A 407 28.57 12.86 5.02
C ASP A 407 27.75 11.70 5.61
N VAL A 408 28.06 10.45 5.23
CA VAL A 408 27.45 9.25 5.81
C VAL A 408 27.49 9.26 7.34
N SER A 409 26.36 8.90 7.96
CA SER A 409 26.15 8.94 9.40
C SER A 409 25.70 7.57 9.92
N PRO A 410 26.25 7.07 11.06
CA PRO A 410 25.84 5.78 11.62
C PRO A 410 24.44 5.87 12.25
N GLY A 411 23.73 4.76 12.33
CA GLY A 411 22.41 4.63 12.95
C GLY A 411 21.32 4.18 11.99
N ARG A 412 20.09 4.09 12.49
CA ARG A 412 18.92 3.73 11.67
C ARG A 412 18.67 4.73 10.56
N SER A 413 18.43 4.20 9.37
CA SER A 413 18.01 4.93 8.17
C SER A 413 17.02 4.10 7.35
N TYR A 414 16.71 4.54 6.13
CA TYR A 414 15.70 3.92 5.28
C TYR A 414 16.20 3.75 3.85
N VAL A 415 15.64 2.74 3.19
CA VAL A 415 15.76 2.47 1.77
C VAL A 415 14.37 2.61 1.16
N ARG A 416 14.27 3.27 0.01
CA ARG A 416 13.09 3.22 -0.85
C ARG A 416 13.45 2.56 -2.16
N LEU A 417 12.67 1.60 -2.60
CA LEU A 417 12.74 1.00 -3.92
C LEU A 417 11.48 1.38 -4.69
N ARG A 418 11.63 1.68 -5.98
CA ARG A 418 10.50 1.95 -6.87
C ARG A 418 10.70 1.25 -8.20
N TYR A 419 9.68 0.56 -8.68
CA TYR A 419 9.61 -0.01 -10.01
C TYR A 419 8.60 0.74 -10.86
N ALA A 420 8.90 1.05 -12.12
CA ALA A 420 7.85 1.39 -13.09
C ALA A 420 8.22 0.92 -14.50
N SER A 421 7.23 0.67 -15.36
CA SER A 421 7.49 0.34 -16.77
C SER A 421 8.10 1.52 -17.51
N ASN A 422 7.70 2.75 -17.16
CA ASN A 422 8.25 3.98 -17.73
C ASN A 422 9.37 4.54 -16.83
N PRO A 423 10.64 4.53 -17.26
CA PRO A 423 11.75 5.01 -16.44
C PRO A 423 11.62 6.47 -16.01
N ALA A 424 10.85 7.31 -16.73
CA ALA A 424 10.65 8.71 -16.38
C ALA A 424 9.86 8.91 -15.08
N GLU A 425 9.05 7.92 -14.69
CA GLU A 425 8.14 8.00 -13.53
C GLU A 425 8.85 7.70 -12.21
N VAL A 426 9.97 6.99 -12.25
CA VAL A 426 10.80 6.66 -11.06
C VAL A 426 12.09 7.49 -10.98
N GLN A 427 12.10 8.71 -11.53
CA GLN A 427 13.25 9.61 -11.41
C GLN A 427 13.34 10.29 -10.02
N SER A 428 12.23 10.36 -9.30
CA SER A 428 12.12 10.97 -7.97
C SER A 428 11.77 9.90 -6.93
N PRO A 429 12.23 10.04 -5.66
CA PRO A 429 11.83 9.16 -4.56
C PRO A 429 10.35 9.35 -4.17
N THR A 430 9.70 10.41 -4.69
CA THR A 430 8.32 10.78 -4.40
C THR A 430 7.49 10.93 -5.68
N GLY A 431 6.18 11.06 -5.54
CA GLY A 431 5.23 11.30 -6.62
C GLY A 431 4.73 10.04 -7.28
N GLU A 432 3.85 10.20 -8.26
CA GLU A 432 3.08 9.11 -8.86
C GLU A 432 3.78 8.43 -10.04
N ALA A 433 3.61 7.11 -10.14
CA ALA A 433 3.81 6.33 -11.35
C ALA A 433 2.50 5.66 -11.82
N ALA A 434 2.36 5.49 -13.13
CA ALA A 434 1.13 5.00 -13.75
C ALA A 434 0.99 3.47 -13.74
N ASP A 435 2.06 2.79 -13.34
CA ASP A 435 2.15 1.37 -13.01
C ASP A 435 3.37 1.15 -12.10
N GLY A 436 3.44 -0.02 -11.49
CA GLY A 436 4.61 -0.42 -10.73
C GLY A 436 4.33 -0.69 -9.27
N GLU A 437 5.36 -0.45 -8.46
CA GLU A 437 5.39 -0.68 -7.02
C GLU A 437 6.44 0.20 -6.34
N VAL A 438 6.22 0.53 -5.08
CA VAL A 438 7.15 1.12 -4.13
C VAL A 438 7.26 0.22 -2.91
N GLU A 439 8.48 -0.02 -2.46
CA GLU A 439 8.76 -0.70 -1.19
C GLU A 439 9.68 0.18 -0.36
N ASP A 440 9.44 0.24 0.95
CA ASP A 440 10.24 0.99 1.91
C ASP A 440 10.79 0.05 2.98
N HIS A 441 12.05 0.25 3.39
CA HIS A 441 12.73 -0.68 4.30
C HIS A 441 13.60 0.05 5.31
N ALA A 442 13.46 -0.24 6.60
CA ALA A 442 14.42 0.23 7.60
C ALA A 442 15.74 -0.54 7.52
N ILE A 443 16.84 0.20 7.63
CA ILE A 443 18.20 -0.34 7.67
C ILE A 443 19.00 0.27 8.83
N GLU A 444 20.09 -0.39 9.20
CA GLU A 444 21.06 0.15 10.15
C GLU A 444 22.38 0.47 9.44
N ILE A 445 22.90 1.69 9.58
CA ILE A 445 24.21 2.08 9.05
C ILE A 445 25.26 1.95 10.15
N GLN A 446 26.32 1.17 9.89
CA GLN A 446 27.46 1.05 10.80
C GLN A 446 28.75 1.51 10.11
N LEU A 447 29.48 2.41 10.76
CA LEU A 447 30.77 2.89 10.27
C LEU A 447 31.93 2.12 10.92
N ALA A 448 32.89 1.69 10.12
CA ALA A 448 34.11 1.05 10.61
C ALA A 448 35.06 2.09 11.22
N VAL A 449 35.58 1.80 12.41
CA VAL A 449 36.59 2.62 13.09
C VAL A 449 37.75 1.74 13.56
N ASP A 450 38.96 2.29 13.56
CA ASP A 450 40.19 1.63 14.02
C ASP A 450 40.66 2.33 15.30
N LEU A 451 40.11 1.88 16.43
CA LEU A 451 40.44 2.40 17.75
C LEU A 451 41.65 1.68 18.34
N SER A 452 42.58 2.44 18.91
CA SER A 452 43.72 1.93 19.68
C SER A 452 43.69 2.43 21.11
N LEU A 453 44.16 1.61 22.05
CA LEU A 453 44.30 1.97 23.45
C LEU A 453 45.61 1.41 24.01
N ASP A 454 46.47 2.29 24.50
CA ASP A 454 47.70 1.94 25.22
C ASP A 454 47.62 2.47 26.65
N LYS A 455 48.05 1.67 27.63
CA LYS A 455 48.06 2.06 29.04
C LYS A 455 49.44 1.82 29.62
N ALA A 456 50.09 2.89 30.02
CA ALA A 456 51.38 2.89 30.70
C ALA A 456 51.23 3.31 32.17
N VAL A 457 52.16 2.85 33.01
CA VAL A 457 52.25 3.23 34.43
C VAL A 457 53.69 3.58 34.79
N THR A 458 53.90 4.64 35.57
CA THR A 458 55.21 5.03 36.08
C THR A 458 55.13 5.37 37.58
N PRO A 459 55.99 4.80 38.44
CA PRO A 459 56.93 3.71 38.15
C PRO A 459 56.22 2.37 37.90
N THR A 460 56.84 1.48 37.11
CA THR A 460 56.32 0.12 36.85
C THR A 460 56.51 -0.84 38.02
N THR A 461 57.27 -0.43 39.04
CA THR A 461 57.44 -1.14 40.32
C THR A 461 57.27 -0.12 41.44
N ALA A 462 56.36 -0.41 42.38
CA ALA A 462 56.03 0.49 43.48
C ALA A 462 55.84 -0.28 44.78
N THR A 463 56.14 0.37 45.91
CA THR A 463 55.86 -0.15 47.26
C THR A 463 54.57 0.44 47.81
N ILE A 464 53.96 -0.21 48.80
CA ILE A 464 52.80 0.32 49.53
C ILE A 464 53.07 1.76 49.99
N GLY A 465 52.11 2.65 49.74
CA GLY A 465 52.16 4.09 50.01
C GLY A 465 52.75 4.93 48.89
N GLN A 466 53.31 4.34 47.82
CA GLN A 466 53.78 5.10 46.67
C GLN A 466 52.64 5.46 45.72
N VAL A 467 52.74 6.64 45.10
CA VAL A 467 51.87 7.08 44.02
C VAL A 467 52.42 6.55 42.69
N VAL A 468 51.53 6.05 41.85
CA VAL A 468 51.82 5.67 40.46
C VAL A 468 51.02 6.56 39.51
N ASP A 469 51.67 7.00 38.45
CA ASP A 469 51.08 7.80 37.37
C ASP A 469 50.65 6.88 36.24
N TYR A 470 49.36 6.86 35.93
CA TYR A 470 48.82 6.19 34.74
C TYR A 470 48.74 7.16 33.57
N THR A 471 49.11 6.68 32.39
CA THR A 471 48.89 7.36 31.11
C THR A 471 48.13 6.40 30.20
N VAL A 472 46.92 6.78 29.81
CA VAL A 472 46.09 6.04 28.83
C VAL A 472 46.05 6.86 27.55
N THR A 473 46.54 6.29 26.46
CA THR A 473 46.52 6.90 25.13
C THR A 473 45.48 6.19 24.28
N VAL A 474 44.51 6.95 23.77
CA VAL A 474 43.43 6.47 22.90
C VAL A 474 43.61 7.07 21.52
N GLY A 475 43.71 6.25 20.49
CA GLY A 475 43.86 6.70 19.11
C GLY A 475 42.70 6.25 18.23
N ASN A 476 42.45 6.97 17.15
CA ASN A 476 41.60 6.54 16.05
C ASN A 476 42.36 6.63 14.73
N ALA A 477 42.74 5.51 14.14
CA ALA A 477 43.41 5.46 12.85
C ALA A 477 42.44 5.59 11.65
N GLY A 478 41.13 5.66 11.91
CA GLY A 478 40.07 5.80 10.90
C GLY A 478 39.52 4.46 10.44
N PRO A 479 38.77 4.41 9.33
CA PRO A 479 38.55 5.47 8.36
C PRO A 479 37.46 6.49 8.75
N PHE A 480 36.69 6.25 9.80
CA PHE A 480 35.67 7.18 10.29
C PHE A 480 36.00 7.73 11.68
N ALA A 481 35.36 8.83 12.06
CA ALA A 481 35.45 9.37 13.42
C ALA A 481 34.81 8.40 14.42
N ALA A 482 35.37 8.34 15.62
CA ALA A 482 34.87 7.53 16.73
C ALA A 482 34.33 8.44 17.84
N ASP A 483 33.60 9.48 17.42
CA ASP A 483 32.98 10.45 18.34
C ASP A 483 32.00 9.71 19.27
N GLY A 484 32.02 10.03 20.55
CA GLY A 484 31.25 9.33 21.57
C GLY A 484 31.85 7.99 22.02
N ALA A 485 33.04 7.58 21.53
CA ALA A 485 33.73 6.40 22.03
C ALA A 485 33.88 6.43 23.56
N VAL A 486 33.71 5.28 24.20
CA VAL A 486 33.71 5.16 25.65
C VAL A 486 34.98 4.47 26.13
N VAL A 487 35.71 5.12 27.04
CA VAL A 487 36.92 4.58 27.67
C VAL A 487 36.59 4.10 29.07
N THR A 488 36.90 2.86 29.37
CA THR A 488 36.75 2.29 30.72
C THR A 488 38.11 1.83 31.25
N ASP A 489 38.42 2.20 32.49
CA ASP A 489 39.53 1.63 33.25
C ASP A 489 39.01 1.12 34.61
N PRO A 490 38.64 -0.16 34.72
CA PRO A 490 38.03 -0.70 35.93
C PRO A 490 38.95 -0.60 37.16
N PRO A 491 38.38 -0.46 38.38
CA PRO A 491 39.16 -0.44 39.62
C PRO A 491 39.87 -1.77 39.86
N VAL A 492 41.11 -1.71 40.37
CA VAL A 492 41.94 -2.89 40.67
C VAL A 492 42.23 -2.94 42.17
N VAL A 493 42.12 -4.12 42.77
CA VAL A 493 42.46 -4.34 44.19
C VAL A 493 43.93 -3.98 44.44
N GLY A 494 44.20 -3.31 45.57
CA GLY A 494 45.54 -2.86 45.96
C GLY A 494 45.94 -1.47 45.44
N LEU A 495 45.09 -0.81 44.65
CA LEU A 495 45.24 0.59 44.25
C LEU A 495 44.09 1.45 44.80
N ASP A 496 44.43 2.53 45.47
CA ASP A 496 43.49 3.61 45.84
C ASP A 496 43.55 4.71 44.79
N CYS A 497 42.59 4.67 43.87
CA CYS A 497 42.37 5.71 42.86
C CYS A 497 41.10 6.48 43.24
N ALA A 498 41.23 7.58 44.00
CA ALA A 498 40.08 8.31 44.53
C ALA A 498 39.12 8.75 43.39
N PRO A 499 37.84 8.31 43.38
CA PRO A 499 36.94 8.53 42.24
C PRO A 499 36.69 9.99 41.89
N VAL A 500 36.78 10.89 42.86
CA VAL A 500 36.59 12.34 42.69
C VAL A 500 37.81 13.05 42.10
N SER A 501 38.94 12.37 41.95
CA SER A 501 40.17 12.95 41.40
C SER A 501 40.00 13.24 39.92
N ALA A 502 40.47 14.42 39.49
CA ALA A 502 40.46 14.81 38.10
C ALA A 502 41.42 13.95 37.27
N VAL A 503 40.99 13.58 36.07
CA VAL A 503 41.83 13.01 35.02
C VAL A 503 42.32 14.16 34.16
N ALA A 504 43.62 14.37 34.11
CA ALA A 504 44.20 15.32 33.16
C ALA A 504 44.04 14.78 31.75
N CYS A 505 43.58 15.60 30.82
CA CYS A 505 43.33 15.21 29.44
C CYS A 505 44.01 16.17 28.48
N SER A 506 44.64 15.63 27.43
CA SER A 506 45.12 16.38 26.27
C SER A 506 44.75 15.66 24.97
N GLY A 507 44.12 16.39 24.05
CA GLY A 507 43.79 15.90 22.72
C GLY A 507 44.73 16.44 21.64
N SER A 508 44.98 15.64 20.62
CA SER A 508 45.69 16.01 19.39
C SER A 508 44.96 15.48 18.16
N GLY A 509 45.34 15.93 16.96
CA GLY A 509 44.67 15.52 15.72
C GLY A 509 43.19 15.91 15.65
N GLY A 510 42.74 16.89 16.43
CA GLY A 510 41.34 17.31 16.51
C GLY A 510 40.53 16.66 17.63
N ALA A 511 41.06 15.63 18.30
CA ALA A 511 40.40 14.99 19.43
C ALA A 511 40.08 16.00 20.54
N GLN A 512 38.87 15.90 21.11
CA GLN A 512 38.38 16.81 22.14
C GLN A 512 38.32 16.10 23.50
N CYS A 513 38.85 16.77 24.53
CA CYS A 513 38.72 16.30 25.90
C CYS A 513 37.31 16.50 26.44
N PRO A 514 36.80 15.58 27.28
CA PRO A 514 35.60 15.83 28.08
C PRO A 514 35.75 17.10 28.92
N ALA A 515 34.68 17.88 29.07
CA ALA A 515 34.69 19.13 29.84
C ALA A 515 35.10 18.91 31.31
N THR A 516 34.70 17.76 31.87
CA THR A 516 35.13 17.24 33.15
C THR A 516 35.42 15.76 32.99
N ALA A 517 36.55 15.29 33.50
CA ALA A 517 36.89 13.88 33.54
C ALA A 517 37.40 13.54 34.94
N THR A 518 36.86 12.49 35.54
CA THR A 518 37.26 11.98 36.84
C THR A 518 37.64 10.51 36.76
N ILE A 519 38.38 10.03 37.75
CA ILE A 519 38.68 8.59 37.85
C ILE A 519 37.39 7.78 37.99
N GLY A 520 36.38 8.33 38.67
CA GLY A 520 35.06 7.71 38.80
C GLY A 520 34.34 7.51 37.47
N ASP A 521 34.53 8.40 36.50
CA ASP A 521 33.97 8.25 35.16
C ASP A 521 34.61 7.06 34.42
N LEU A 522 35.94 6.92 34.51
CA LEU A 522 36.68 5.78 33.93
C LEU A 522 36.33 4.44 34.59
N GLN A 523 36.16 4.44 35.92
CA GLN A 523 35.89 3.24 36.72
C GLN A 523 34.41 2.85 36.76
N GLY A 524 33.51 3.75 36.37
CA GLY A 524 32.06 3.59 36.38
C GLY A 524 31.50 3.12 35.03
N THR A 525 30.58 3.91 34.46
CA THR A 525 29.94 3.63 33.16
C THR A 525 30.86 3.89 31.96
N GLY A 526 32.05 4.45 32.19
CA GLY A 526 33.02 4.83 31.17
C GLY A 526 33.00 6.32 30.84
N LEU A 527 34.18 6.83 30.49
CA LEU A 527 34.40 8.22 30.08
C LEU A 527 34.11 8.34 28.57
N VAL A 528 33.08 9.11 28.22
CA VAL A 528 32.71 9.39 26.82
C VAL A 528 33.66 10.43 26.24
N ILE A 529 34.30 10.12 25.11
CA ILE A 529 35.13 11.06 24.34
C ILE A 529 34.22 11.89 23.43
N PRO A 530 34.12 13.23 23.59
CA PRO A 530 33.22 14.05 22.79
C PRO A 530 33.50 14.00 21.28
N ALA A 531 34.77 14.05 20.89
CA ALA A 531 35.19 13.91 19.50
C ALA A 531 36.53 13.19 19.41
N LEU A 532 36.61 12.19 18.54
CA LEU A 532 37.80 11.40 18.23
C LEU A 532 37.87 11.20 16.70
N PRO A 533 38.22 12.25 15.94
CA PRO A 533 38.31 12.19 14.47
C PRO A 533 39.43 11.25 14.01
N VAL A 534 39.45 10.95 12.71
CA VAL A 534 40.52 10.16 12.07
C VAL A 534 41.89 10.82 12.28
N GLY A 535 42.85 10.06 12.79
CA GLY A 535 44.18 10.54 13.19
C GLY A 535 44.19 11.29 14.53
N GLY A 536 43.05 11.37 15.23
CA GLY A 536 42.94 11.94 16.55
C GLY A 536 43.54 11.04 17.63
N GLU A 537 44.15 11.65 18.64
CA GLU A 537 44.68 10.96 19.81
C GLU A 537 44.31 11.72 21.09
N LEU A 538 43.85 10.98 22.11
CA LEU A 538 43.52 11.48 23.43
C LEU A 538 44.44 10.84 24.46
N VAL A 539 45.13 11.66 25.26
CA VAL A 539 45.96 11.20 26.37
C VAL A 539 45.28 11.57 27.68
N LEU A 540 44.99 10.56 28.50
CA LEU A 540 44.38 10.66 29.82
C LEU A 540 45.41 10.30 30.90
N GLN A 541 45.54 11.14 31.92
CA GLN A 541 46.51 10.96 32.99
C GLN A 541 45.86 11.10 34.37
N TYR A 542 46.15 10.14 35.25
CA TYR A 542 45.64 10.14 36.63
C TYR A 542 46.57 9.36 37.55
N GLN A 543 46.39 9.57 38.85
CA GLN A 543 47.23 9.01 39.90
C GLN A 543 46.44 8.05 40.78
N CYS A 544 47.12 6.98 41.21
CA CYS A 544 46.62 6.08 42.24
C CYS A 544 47.71 5.84 43.30
N THR A 545 47.31 5.55 44.52
CA THR A 545 48.23 5.16 45.61
C THR A 545 48.20 3.65 45.78
N VAL A 546 49.37 3.01 45.87
CA VAL A 546 49.45 1.57 46.20
C VAL A 546 49.09 1.37 47.67
N VAL A 547 48.05 0.60 47.97
CA VAL A 547 47.56 0.38 49.35
C VAL A 547 47.73 -1.05 49.84
N GLU A 548 47.88 -2.01 48.92
CA GLU A 548 48.19 -3.41 49.24
C GLU A 548 49.25 -3.94 48.25
N PRO A 549 49.97 -5.03 48.57
CA PRO A 549 50.76 -5.74 47.57
C PRO A 549 49.85 -6.17 46.42
N GLY A 550 50.31 -6.06 45.18
CA GLY A 550 49.59 -6.63 44.05
C GLY A 550 49.34 -8.13 44.23
N PRO A 551 48.30 -8.69 43.59
CA PRO A 551 48.07 -10.14 43.58
C PRO A 551 49.27 -10.94 43.04
#